data_AF-A0A5B7V668-F1
#
_entry.id   AF-A0A5B7V668-F1
#
_cell.length_a   1.000
_cell.length_b   1.000
_cell.length_c   1.000
_cell.angle_alpha   90.00
_cell.angle_beta   90.00
_cell.angle_gamma   90.00
#
_symmetry.space_group_name_H-M   'P 1'
#
loop_
_entity.id
_entity.type
_entity.pdbx_description
1 polymer ?
#
loop_
_entity_poly.entity_id
_entity_poly.type
_entity_poly.pdbx_seq_one_letter_code
_entity_poly.pdbx_strand_id
1 'polypeptide(L)' 'MPPAGLDMPPAELDRHDAARWAHRAGLPLADERLDAVAATAAHIHAVVATLRELDLTDVAPAPVGAEVRDAAV' A
#
# COMPACT_ATOMS: atom_id res chain seq x y z
N MET A 1 -9.37 -27.18 -8.79
CA MET A 1 -9.41 -26.46 -7.50
C MET A 1 -8.72 -25.13 -7.73
N PRO A 2 -9.45 -24.00 -7.79
CA PRO A 2 -8.80 -22.69 -7.84
C PRO A 2 -8.06 -22.43 -6.51
N PRO A 3 -6.94 -21.69 -6.49
CA PRO A 3 -6.23 -21.38 -5.26
C PRO A 3 -7.11 -20.50 -4.37
N ALA A 4 -7.29 -20.92 -3.12
CA ALA A 4 -7.93 -20.14 -2.07
C ALA A 4 -6.95 -19.07 -1.57
N GLY A 5 -6.97 -17.91 -2.24
CA GLY A 5 -6.40 -16.64 -1.82
C GLY A 5 -7.04 -15.64 -2.77
N LEU A 6 -8.02 -14.85 -2.34
CA LEU A 6 -7.81 -13.49 -1.84
C LEU A 6 -9.12 -12.97 -1.18
N ASP A 7 -9.79 -13.76 -0.34
CA ASP A 7 -10.90 -13.26 0.50
C ASP A 7 -10.34 -12.74 1.84
N MET A 8 -9.29 -11.91 1.79
CA MET A 8 -9.05 -10.97 2.88
C MET A 8 -9.76 -9.69 2.44
N PRO A 9 -10.90 -9.31 3.07
CA PRO A 9 -11.51 -8.04 2.74
C PRO A 9 -10.44 -6.96 2.86
N PRO A 10 -10.36 -6.02 1.89
CA PRO A 10 -9.49 -4.87 2.04
C PRO A 10 -9.76 -4.31 3.42
N ALA A 11 -8.71 -4.08 4.22
CA ALA A 11 -8.86 -3.45 5.52
C ALA A 11 -9.79 -2.25 5.30
N GLU A 12 -11.01 -2.31 5.86
CA GLU A 12 -12.04 -1.29 5.63
C GLU A 12 -11.55 -0.04 6.33
N LEU A 13 -10.75 0.74 5.60
CA LEU A 13 -10.26 2.01 6.05
C LEU A 13 -11.40 2.99 5.93
N ASP A 14 -11.70 3.63 7.06
CA ASP A 14 -12.77 4.60 7.15
C ASP A 14 -12.27 6.05 7.04
N ARG A 15 -13.20 6.99 7.02
CA ARG A 15 -12.91 8.42 6.98
C ARG A 15 -12.09 8.91 8.18
N HIS A 16 -12.23 8.29 9.35
CA HIS A 16 -11.52 8.66 10.56
C HIS A 16 -10.06 8.21 10.51
N ASP A 17 -9.79 7.06 9.89
CA ASP A 17 -8.44 6.61 9.54
C ASP A 17 -7.74 7.58 8.59
N ALA A 18 -8.42 7.96 7.51
CA ALA A 18 -7.91 8.94 6.56
C ALA A 18 -7.58 10.27 7.24
N ALA A 19 -8.49 10.80 8.08
CA ALA A 19 -8.27 12.06 8.81
C ALA A 19 -7.08 11.97 9.77
N ARG A 20 -6.97 10.87 10.53
CA ARG A 20 -5.88 10.63 11.48
C ARG A 20 -4.52 10.57 10.79
N TRP A 21 -4.44 9.89 9.66
CA TRP A 21 -3.19 9.75 8.91
C TRP A 21 -2.79 11.04 8.20
N ALA A 22 -3.76 11.73 7.62
CA ALA A 22 -3.57 13.04 7.02
C ALA A 22 -3.03 14.06 8.03
N HIS A 23 -3.60 14.08 9.25
CA HIS A 23 -3.09 14.90 10.34
C HIS A 23 -1.66 14.51 10.73
N ARG A 24 -1.37 13.21 10.85
CA ARG A 24 -0.01 12.72 11.15
C ARG A 24 1.01 13.10 10.07
N ALA A 25 0.59 13.17 8.82
CA ALA A 25 1.43 13.59 7.68
C ALA A 25 1.57 15.13 7.58
N GLY A 26 0.94 15.90 8.46
CA GLY A 26 0.93 17.37 8.39
C GLY A 26 0.11 17.94 7.23
N LEU A 27 -0.81 17.14 6.68
CA LEU A 27 -1.63 17.48 5.51
C LEU A 27 -3.12 17.29 5.84
N PRO A 28 -3.71 18.10 6.73
CA PRO A 28 -5.13 17.97 7.07
C PRO A 28 -6.00 18.08 5.80
N LEU A 29 -6.96 17.17 5.67
CA LEU A 29 -7.86 17.08 4.53
C LEU A 29 -9.20 17.75 4.86
N ALA A 30 -9.82 18.34 3.83
CA ALA A 30 -11.22 18.75 3.91
C ALA A 30 -12.12 17.51 4.02
N ASP A 31 -13.24 17.63 4.73
CA ASP A 31 -14.12 16.52 5.06
C ASP A 31 -14.66 15.79 3.83
N GLU A 32 -14.91 16.51 2.74
CA GLU A 32 -15.43 15.97 1.49
C GLU A 32 -14.43 15.03 0.79
N ARG A 33 -13.14 15.11 1.16
CA ARG A 33 -12.06 14.29 0.58
C ARG A 33 -11.80 13.00 1.36
N LEU A 34 -12.27 12.90 2.61
CA LEU A 34 -11.90 11.80 3.50
C LEU A 34 -12.36 10.45 2.96
N ASP A 35 -13.59 10.34 2.49
CA ASP A 35 -14.14 9.08 1.97
C ASP A 35 -13.38 8.61 0.71
N ALA A 36 -13.06 9.54 -0.20
CA ALA A 36 -12.30 9.23 -1.41
C ALA A 36 -10.85 8.80 -1.10
N VAL A 37 -10.20 9.46 -0.13
CA VAL A 37 -8.85 9.09 0.31
C VAL A 37 -8.84 7.75 1.03
N ALA A 38 -9.84 7.46 1.86
CA ALA A 38 -9.99 6.17 2.53
C ALA A 38 -10.14 5.03 1.52
N ALA A 39 -11.02 5.19 0.51
CA ALA A 39 -11.17 4.22 -0.58
C ALA A 39 -9.88 4.01 -1.38
N THR A 40 -9.15 5.10 -1.68
CA THR A 40 -7.86 5.02 -2.38
C THR A 40 -6.82 4.27 -1.55
N ALA A 41 -6.75 4.55 -0.25
CA ALA A 41 -5.84 3.88 0.66
C ALA A 41 -6.17 2.38 0.80
N ALA A 42 -7.46 2.03 0.85
CA ALA A 42 -7.92 0.64 0.87
C ALA A 42 -7.49 -0.11 -0.41
N HIS A 43 -7.61 0.52 -1.57
CA HIS A 43 -7.14 -0.05 -2.84
C HIS A 43 -5.62 -0.27 -2.85
N ILE A 44 -4.83 0.72 -2.41
CA ILE A 44 -3.37 0.56 -2.30
C ILE A 44 -3.02 -0.56 -1.31
N HIS A 45 -3.72 -0.66 -0.18
CA HIS A 45 -3.49 -1.71 0.80
C HIS A 45 -3.77 -3.10 0.23
N ALA A 46 -4.79 -3.24 -0.63
CA ALA A 46 -5.04 -4.50 -1.33
C ALA A 46 -3.88 -4.89 -2.26
N VAL A 47 -3.35 -3.94 -3.05
CA VAL A 47 -2.18 -4.18 -3.91
C VAL A 47 -0.95 -4.59 -3.08
N VAL A 48 -0.68 -3.85 -2.00
CA VAL A 48 0.44 -4.17 -1.09
C VAL A 48 0.24 -5.53 -0.41
N ALA A 49 -1.00 -5.90 -0.07
CA ALA A 49 -1.31 -7.22 0.48
C ALA A 49 -0.94 -8.33 -0.51
N THR A 50 -1.28 -8.20 -1.79
CA THR A 50 -0.85 -9.15 -2.82
C THR A 50 0.67 -9.24 -2.94
N LEU A 51 1.40 -8.12 -2.87
CA LEU A 51 2.87 -8.15 -2.92
C LEU A 51 3.50 -8.84 -1.70
N ARG A 52 2.84 -8.83 -0.54
CA ARG A 52 3.30 -9.51 0.68
C ARG A 52 3.20 -11.03 0.61
N GLU A 53 2.50 -11.57 -0.39
CA GLU A 53 2.41 -13.01 -0.62
C GLU A 53 3.64 -13.56 -1.33
N LEU A 54 4.50 -12.69 -1.87
CA LEU A 54 5.77 -13.09 -2.47
C LEU A 54 6.73 -13.62 -1.38
N ASP A 55 7.35 -14.77 -1.65
CA ASP A 55 8.41 -15.29 -0.79
C ASP A 55 9.71 -14.51 -1.02
N LEU A 56 10.03 -13.64 -0.07
CA LEU A 56 11.23 -12.80 -0.07
C LEU A 56 12.23 -13.22 1.02
N THR A 57 12.10 -14.43 1.58
CA THR A 57 12.89 -14.89 2.75
C THR A 57 14.39 -14.82 2.50
N ASP A 58 14.84 -15.23 1.31
CA ASP A 58 16.25 -15.22 0.91
C ASP A 58 16.64 -14.01 0.04
N VAL A 59 15.73 -13.04 -0.12
CA VAL A 59 15.96 -11.82 -0.92
C VAL A 59 16.37 -10.68 0.01
N ALA A 60 17.66 -10.33 -0.03
CA ALA A 60 18.16 -9.17 0.71
C ALA A 60 17.48 -7.87 0.23
N PRO A 61 17.15 -6.93 1.15
CA PRO A 61 16.64 -5.62 0.76
C PRO A 61 17.61 -4.91 -0.19
N ALA A 62 17.08 -4.27 -1.22
CA ALA A 62 17.91 -3.48 -2.12
C ALA A 62 18.60 -2.34 -1.35
N PRO A 63 19.89 -2.08 -1.60
CA PRO A 63 20.61 -0.98 -0.96
C PRO A 63 20.03 0.37 -1.40
N VAL A 64 19.87 1.29 -0.44
CA VAL A 64 19.37 2.64 -0.70
C VAL A 64 20.39 3.40 -1.57
N GLY A 65 20.03 3.73 -2.81
CA GLY A 65 20.85 4.54 -3.72
C GLY A 65 21.62 3.78 -4.82
N ALA A 66 21.37 2.48 -5.02
CA ALA A 66 21.91 1.79 -6.19
C ALA A 66 21.09 2.18 -7.44
N GLU A 67 21.59 3.15 -8.21
CA GLU A 67 21.18 3.27 -9.61
C GLU A 67 21.55 1.97 -10.31
N VAL A 68 20.54 1.18 -10.70
CA VAL A 68 20.74 0.05 -11.62
C VAL A 68 21.04 0.67 -12.97
N ARG A 69 22.31 0.95 -13.24
CA ARG A 69 22.75 1.23 -14.61
C ARG A 69 22.65 -0.07 -15.37
N ASP A 70 21.68 -0.13 -16.27
CA ASP A 70 21.55 -1.22 -17.22
C ASP A 70 22.83 -1.26 -18.06
N ALA A 71 23.71 -2.20 -17.75
CA ALA A 71 24.97 -2.39 -18.45
C ALA A 71 24.69 -3.22 -19.71
N ALA A 72 23.99 -2.62 -20.67
CA ALA A 72 23.83 -3.18 -22.00
C ALA A 72 23.57 -2.06 -23.03
N VAL A 73 24.65 -1.54 -23.63
CA VAL A 73 24.67 -1.07 -25.02
C VAL A 73 25.97 -1.55 -25.65
#